data_AF-A0AB39V1R8-F1
#
_entry.id   AF-A0AB39V1R8-F1
#
_cell.length_a   1.000
_cell.length_b   1.000
_cell.length_c   1.000
_cell.angle_alpha   90.00
_cell.angle_beta   90.00
_cell.angle_gamma   90.00
#
_symmetry.space_group_name_H-M   'P 1'
#
loop_
_entity.id
_entity.type
_entity.pdbx_description
1 polymer ?
#
loop_
_entity_poly.entity_id
_entity_poly.type
_entity_poly.pdbx_seq_one_letter_code
_entity_poly.pdbx_strand_id
1 'polypeptide(L)'
;MGIKIGYEVKLLTPANTAETGTIGKEIDVEIKRDKNGTPYFSAKHIKGIFRGKILEFRNAFAGINENVFEEYFGDNLNGKKFAEKYFGSEGNNPSKIRFSDLKLKTEKDLEKINHKIGDRYGVKINRKTRVAEDNSLFNYEFVKSKNIFVGNFELSNKFFEKEENEENLEKKLKFLLSSFLHIDKVGGLKSRGLGKVEIRFTSVGIDEKRDLNEKSSRFETVKEISEIILEDRLKKPNLKELGKVEKYSYTLNFLEPSVLQGKIRKNEVELRNSLQGSSIRGAVIQYGLDNNFKIEDLLKIKIAEVKKIVKKMERKRNLN
;
A
#
# COMPACT_ATOMS: atom_id res chain seq x y z
N MET A 1 2.62 -24.06 16.13
CA MET A 1 3.55 -23.28 15.30
C MET A 1 3.11 -23.53 13.88
N GLY A 2 2.67 -22.48 13.22
CA GLY A 2 1.94 -22.60 11.96
C GLY A 2 2.65 -21.93 10.80
N ILE A 3 1.90 -21.48 9.80
CA ILE A 3 2.48 -21.03 8.53
C ILE A 3 3.03 -19.62 8.70
N LYS A 4 4.34 -19.45 8.45
CA LYS A 4 5.01 -18.16 8.47
C LYS A 4 5.10 -17.59 7.06
N ILE A 5 4.58 -16.39 6.87
CA ILE A 5 4.56 -15.68 5.59
C ILE A 5 5.39 -14.42 5.72
N GLY A 6 6.48 -14.36 4.96
CA GLY A 6 7.34 -13.19 4.83
C GLY A 6 6.83 -12.24 3.75
N TYR A 7 6.97 -10.95 3.99
CA TYR A 7 6.54 -9.91 3.05
C TYR A 7 7.43 -8.67 3.11
N GLU A 8 7.40 -7.92 2.01
CA GLU A 8 8.05 -6.63 1.84
C GLU A 8 7.02 -5.54 1.56
N VAL A 9 7.26 -4.37 2.13
CA VAL A 9 6.45 -3.15 1.97
C VAL A 9 7.35 -2.08 1.39
N LYS A 10 7.14 -1.74 0.12
CA LYS A 10 7.86 -0.67 -0.57
C LYS A 10 7.09 0.63 -0.42
N LEU A 11 7.75 1.67 0.10
CA LEU A 11 7.18 3.01 0.17
C LEU A 11 7.14 3.64 -1.23
N LEU A 12 5.94 3.94 -1.75
CA LEU A 12 5.77 4.69 -2.99
C LEU A 12 5.79 6.21 -2.73
N THR A 13 5.22 6.63 -1.59
CA THR A 13 5.34 8.01 -1.08
C THR A 13 6.01 8.01 0.29
N PRO A 14 6.53 9.15 0.77
CA PRO A 14 7.09 9.23 2.11
C PRO A 14 6.08 8.81 3.17
N ALA A 15 6.53 8.13 4.21
CA ALA A 15 5.66 7.57 5.25
C ALA A 15 6.11 8.00 6.64
N ASN A 16 5.15 8.39 7.47
CA ASN A 16 5.37 8.65 8.88
C ASN A 16 4.85 7.44 9.67
N THR A 17 5.69 6.80 10.48
CA THR A 17 5.31 5.61 11.27
C THR A 17 4.45 5.95 12.50
N ALA A 18 4.27 7.25 12.76
CA ALA A 18 3.46 7.94 13.76
C ALA A 18 3.77 7.55 15.20
N GLU A 19 4.63 8.34 15.83
CA GLU A 19 4.75 8.46 17.28
C GLU A 19 4.30 9.87 17.68
N THR A 20 3.45 9.97 18.70
CA THR A 20 3.13 11.27 19.29
C THR A 20 4.42 11.85 19.86
N GLY A 21 4.79 13.07 19.49
CA GLY A 21 6.04 13.69 19.93
C GLY A 21 6.21 13.65 21.45
N THR A 22 7.45 13.46 21.89
CA THR A 22 7.78 13.53 23.33
C THR A 22 7.78 15.00 23.76
N ILE A 23 7.21 15.30 24.93
CA ILE A 23 7.20 16.66 25.50
C ILE A 23 8.65 17.19 25.55
N GLY A 24 8.90 18.36 24.95
CA GLY A 24 10.19 19.06 25.00
C GLY A 24 11.08 18.95 23.75
N LYS A 25 10.61 18.35 22.65
CA LYS A 25 11.34 18.32 21.37
C LYS A 25 10.78 19.31 20.35
N GLU A 26 11.63 19.76 19.43
CA GLU A 26 11.26 20.70 18.34
C GLU A 26 10.36 20.08 17.26
N ILE A 27 10.13 18.76 17.27
CA ILE A 27 9.33 18.04 16.27
C ILE A 27 8.01 17.55 16.90
N ASP A 28 6.87 17.97 16.33
CA ASP A 28 5.54 17.63 16.86
C ASP A 28 5.15 16.17 16.59
N VAL A 29 5.53 15.63 15.42
CA VAL A 29 5.21 14.24 15.02
C VAL A 29 6.46 13.51 14.57
N GLU A 30 6.95 12.61 15.40
CA GLU A 30 8.17 11.84 15.15
C GLU A 30 7.88 10.50 14.45
N ILE A 31 8.94 9.93 13.88
CA ILE A 31 8.96 8.52 13.48
C ILE A 31 9.41 7.63 14.64
N LYS A 32 8.87 6.41 14.66
CA LYS A 32 9.21 5.35 15.61
C LYS A 32 10.55 4.77 15.24
N ARG A 33 11.45 4.67 16.22
CA ARG A 33 12.79 4.15 16.06
C ARG A 33 13.00 2.95 16.98
N ASP A 34 13.71 1.94 16.50
CA ASP A 34 14.12 0.81 17.33
C ASP A 34 15.27 1.22 18.28
N LYS A 35 15.77 0.28 19.08
CA LYS A 35 16.90 0.50 20.00
C LYS A 35 18.17 1.01 19.30
N ASN A 36 18.28 0.80 17.98
CA ASN A 36 19.41 1.21 17.16
C ASN A 36 19.11 2.48 16.36
N GLY A 37 18.04 3.22 16.68
CA GLY A 37 17.67 4.44 15.96
C GLY A 37 17.05 4.20 14.58
N THR A 38 16.78 2.96 14.19
CA THR A 38 16.27 2.62 12.85
C THR A 38 14.75 2.75 12.79
N PRO A 39 14.18 3.41 11.77
CA PRO A 39 12.74 3.53 11.65
C PRO A 39 12.07 2.16 11.45
N TYR A 40 10.92 1.96 12.08
CA TYR A 40 10.14 0.72 11.95
C TYR A 40 8.63 0.97 12.05
N PHE A 41 7.83 0.08 11.49
CA PHE A 41 6.39 0.04 11.78
C PHE A 41 6.12 -1.08 12.78
N SER A 42 5.40 -0.75 13.85
CA SER A 42 5.07 -1.77 14.85
C SER A 42 4.08 -2.81 14.31
N ALA A 43 4.19 -4.04 14.81
CA ALA A 43 3.29 -5.15 14.50
C ALA A 43 1.82 -4.75 14.70
N LYS A 44 1.53 -3.99 15.77
CA LYS A 44 0.19 -3.44 16.05
C LYS A 44 -0.31 -2.55 14.92
N HIS A 45 0.56 -1.73 14.33
CA HIS A 45 0.19 -0.81 13.26
C HIS A 45 -0.26 -1.59 12.01
N ILE A 46 0.56 -2.52 11.54
CA ILE A 46 0.25 -3.31 10.33
C ILE A 46 -0.93 -4.23 10.56
N LYS A 47 -1.00 -4.89 11.73
CA LYS A 47 -2.17 -5.69 12.12
C LYS A 47 -3.46 -4.86 12.07
N GLY A 48 -3.42 -3.61 12.55
CA GLY A 48 -4.57 -2.70 12.55
C GLY A 48 -4.99 -2.30 11.13
N ILE A 49 -4.04 -1.97 10.25
CA ILE A 49 -4.31 -1.64 8.85
C ILE A 49 -4.93 -2.85 8.12
N PHE A 50 -4.35 -4.03 8.31
CA PHE A 50 -4.85 -5.25 7.69
C PHE A 50 -6.26 -5.60 8.16
N ARG A 51 -6.52 -5.50 9.46
CA ARG A 51 -7.87 -5.66 10.03
C ARG A 51 -8.86 -4.69 9.39
N GLY A 52 -8.47 -3.42 9.21
CA GLY A 52 -9.28 -2.40 8.56
C GLY A 52 -9.62 -2.76 7.10
N LYS A 53 -8.63 -3.25 6.34
CA LYS A 53 -8.84 -3.66 4.94
C LYS A 53 -9.77 -4.87 4.81
N ILE A 54 -9.68 -5.82 5.74
CA ILE A 54 -10.62 -6.95 5.82
C ILE A 54 -12.04 -6.49 6.12
N LEU A 55 -12.21 -5.55 7.06
CA LEU A 55 -13.52 -4.97 7.37
C LEU A 55 -14.12 -4.27 6.15
N GLU A 56 -13.33 -3.46 5.46
CA GLU A 56 -13.71 -2.77 4.22
C GLU A 56 -14.20 -3.77 3.17
N PHE A 57 -13.40 -4.80 2.87
CA PHE A 57 -13.74 -5.79 1.84
C PHE A 57 -14.92 -6.68 2.24
N ARG A 58 -14.93 -7.24 3.46
CA ARG A 58 -16.05 -8.09 3.91
C ARG A 58 -17.37 -7.33 3.93
N ASN A 59 -17.38 -6.07 4.35
CA ASN A 59 -18.60 -5.26 4.35
C ASN A 59 -19.04 -4.91 2.92
N ALA A 60 -18.11 -4.70 1.98
CA ALA A 60 -18.45 -4.49 0.58
C ALA A 60 -19.11 -5.74 -0.05
N PHE A 61 -18.64 -6.95 0.29
CA PHE A 61 -19.26 -8.19 -0.17
C PHE A 61 -20.66 -8.42 0.42
N ALA A 62 -20.88 -8.07 1.69
CA ALA A 62 -22.20 -8.20 2.33
C ALA A 62 -23.30 -7.33 1.68
N GLY A 63 -22.93 -6.25 0.98
CA GLY A 63 -23.87 -5.38 0.27
C GLY A 63 -24.36 -5.91 -1.08
N ILE A 64 -23.85 -7.05 -1.56
CA ILE A 64 -24.11 -7.55 -2.91
C ILE A 64 -25.23 -8.61 -2.94
N ASN A 65 -25.24 -9.58 -2.01
CA ASN A 65 -26.33 -10.52 -1.68
C ASN A 65 -25.85 -11.46 -0.54
N GLU A 66 -26.68 -11.77 0.47
CA GLU A 66 -26.30 -12.72 1.53
C GLU A 66 -25.97 -14.12 0.98
N ASN A 67 -26.67 -14.56 -0.07
CA ASN A 67 -26.48 -15.89 -0.66
C ASN A 67 -25.12 -16.08 -1.33
N VAL A 68 -24.57 -15.03 -1.96
CA VAL A 68 -23.25 -15.07 -2.62
C VAL A 68 -22.13 -15.17 -1.58
N PHE A 69 -22.38 -14.59 -0.40
CA PHE A 69 -21.41 -14.58 0.69
C PHE A 69 -21.27 -15.98 1.31
N GLU A 70 -22.39 -16.65 1.56
CA GLU A 70 -22.42 -18.04 2.02
C GLU A 70 -21.82 -19.00 0.98
N GLU A 71 -22.17 -18.83 -0.30
CA GLU A 71 -21.69 -19.66 -1.40
C GLU A 71 -20.16 -19.57 -1.57
N TYR A 72 -19.58 -18.38 -1.40
CA TYR A 72 -18.15 -18.18 -1.57
C TYR A 72 -17.34 -18.49 -0.31
N PHE A 73 -17.81 -18.12 0.90
CA PHE A 73 -17.01 -18.29 2.12
C PHE A 73 -17.42 -19.51 2.97
N GLY A 74 -18.59 -20.10 2.70
CA GLY A 74 -19.18 -21.11 3.57
C GLY A 74 -19.53 -20.56 4.96
N ASP A 75 -19.65 -19.24 5.10
CA ASP A 75 -20.08 -18.57 6.33
C ASP A 75 -20.79 -17.25 6.03
N ASN A 76 -21.69 -16.83 6.92
CA ASN A 76 -22.37 -15.51 6.88
C ASN A 76 -21.78 -14.54 7.90
N LEU A 77 -20.47 -14.64 8.16
CA LEU A 77 -19.79 -13.77 9.12
C LEU A 77 -19.60 -12.37 8.54
N ASN A 78 -20.27 -11.37 9.12
CA ASN A 78 -19.98 -9.98 8.80
C ASN A 78 -18.51 -9.61 9.11
N GLY A 79 -18.04 -8.49 8.56
CA GLY A 79 -16.63 -8.09 8.69
C GLY A 79 -16.14 -8.01 10.14
N LYS A 80 -16.99 -7.58 11.08
CA LYS A 80 -16.66 -7.48 12.50
C LYS A 80 -16.41 -8.86 13.11
N LYS A 81 -17.36 -9.79 12.95
CA LYS A 81 -17.24 -11.17 13.45
C LYS A 81 -16.08 -11.91 12.81
N PHE A 82 -15.87 -11.73 11.50
CA PHE A 82 -14.72 -12.30 10.81
C PHE A 82 -13.40 -11.75 11.37
N ALA A 83 -13.29 -10.43 11.55
CA ALA A 83 -12.12 -9.82 12.15
C ALA A 83 -11.88 -10.33 13.59
N GLU A 84 -12.91 -10.48 14.41
CA GLU A 84 -12.80 -11.03 15.76
C GLU A 84 -12.34 -12.50 15.76
N LYS A 85 -12.85 -13.33 14.84
CA LYS A 85 -12.43 -14.75 14.67
C LYS A 85 -10.93 -14.88 14.41
N TYR A 86 -10.33 -14.02 13.58
CA TYR A 86 -8.92 -14.18 13.16
C TYR A 86 -7.93 -13.22 13.86
N PHE A 87 -8.32 -11.98 14.12
CA PHE A 87 -7.47 -10.97 14.75
C PHE A 87 -7.59 -10.95 16.27
N GLY A 88 -8.54 -11.71 16.82
CA GLY A 88 -8.87 -11.75 18.22
C GLY A 88 -9.76 -10.58 18.65
N SER A 89 -10.35 -10.75 19.82
CA SER A 89 -11.16 -9.75 20.51
C SER A 89 -10.75 -9.69 21.98
N GLU A 90 -11.31 -8.73 22.72
CA GLU A 90 -11.18 -8.72 24.18
C GLU A 90 -11.76 -10.03 24.77
N GLY A 91 -11.25 -10.43 25.95
CA GLY A 91 -11.57 -11.71 26.58
C GLY A 91 -10.73 -12.89 26.08
N ASN A 92 -11.27 -14.10 26.16
CA ASN A 92 -10.57 -15.37 25.88
C ASN A 92 -10.49 -15.73 24.39
N ASN A 93 -10.41 -14.74 23.50
CA ASN A 93 -10.33 -14.96 22.05
C ASN A 93 -8.99 -14.47 21.47
N PRO A 94 -7.91 -15.26 21.62
CA PRO A 94 -6.58 -14.87 21.17
C PRO A 94 -6.51 -14.81 19.65
N SER A 95 -5.70 -13.89 19.14
CA SER A 95 -5.49 -13.74 17.70
C SER A 95 -4.88 -14.99 17.09
N LYS A 96 -5.47 -15.42 15.96
CA LYS A 96 -4.98 -16.52 15.14
C LYS A 96 -3.86 -16.10 14.18
N ILE A 97 -3.65 -14.79 13.99
CA ILE A 97 -2.61 -14.20 13.13
C ILE A 97 -1.67 -13.34 13.98
N ARG A 98 -0.38 -13.67 13.98
CA ARG A 98 0.65 -12.96 14.75
C ARG A 98 1.57 -12.18 13.82
N PHE A 99 1.77 -10.90 14.09
CA PHE A 99 2.60 -10.03 13.25
C PHE A 99 3.96 -9.78 13.91
N SER A 100 5.02 -9.76 13.10
CA SER A 100 6.28 -9.15 13.50
C SER A 100 6.26 -7.65 13.24
N ASP A 101 7.16 -6.92 13.88
CA ASP A 101 7.47 -5.56 13.48
C ASP A 101 8.03 -5.56 12.04
N LEU A 102 7.73 -4.50 11.30
CA LEU A 102 8.26 -4.22 9.97
C LEU A 102 9.54 -3.41 10.11
N LYS A 103 10.66 -4.00 9.71
CA LYS A 103 12.00 -3.40 9.83
C LYS A 103 12.50 -2.90 8.49
N LEU A 104 13.23 -1.80 8.47
CA LEU A 104 13.86 -1.30 7.24
C LEU A 104 14.82 -2.34 6.66
N LYS A 105 14.69 -2.62 5.35
CA LYS A 105 15.53 -3.57 4.61
C LYS A 105 16.94 -3.01 4.42
N THR A 106 17.92 -3.75 4.94
CA THR A 106 19.35 -3.65 4.58
C THR A 106 19.99 -2.27 4.73
N GLU A 107 19.89 -1.65 5.90
CA GLU A 107 20.78 -0.55 6.28
C GLU A 107 21.17 -0.73 7.75
N LYS A 108 22.43 -1.07 8.02
CA LYS A 108 23.00 -1.08 9.39
C LYS A 108 23.72 0.23 9.72
N ASP A 109 23.96 1.02 8.69
CA ASP A 109 24.70 2.27 8.76
C ASP A 109 23.74 3.42 9.13
N LEU A 110 23.98 3.99 10.31
CA LEU A 110 23.19 5.08 10.89
C LEU A 110 23.19 6.33 10.01
N GLU A 111 24.31 6.65 9.35
CA GLU A 111 24.35 7.82 8.47
C GLU A 111 23.40 7.64 7.29
N LYS A 112 23.42 6.46 6.66
CA LYS A 112 22.51 6.15 5.55
C LYS A 112 21.05 6.10 6.00
N ILE A 113 20.77 5.67 7.23
CA ILE A 113 19.43 5.72 7.82
C ILE A 113 18.97 7.17 7.99
N ASN A 114 19.83 8.05 8.52
CA ASN A 114 19.49 9.47 8.69
C ASN A 114 19.22 10.16 7.35
N HIS A 115 19.96 9.82 6.29
CA HIS A 115 19.68 10.32 4.93
C HIS A 115 18.33 9.87 4.37
N LYS A 116 17.72 8.81 4.94
CA LYS A 116 16.38 8.33 4.56
C LYS A 116 15.27 9.00 5.35
N ILE A 117 15.59 9.78 6.38
CA ILE A 117 14.65 10.55 7.17
C ILE A 117 14.64 11.98 6.62
N GLY A 118 13.48 12.61 6.64
CA GLY A 118 13.35 14.04 6.41
C GLY A 118 12.23 14.59 7.28
N ASP A 119 12.19 15.91 7.40
CA ASP A 119 11.18 16.65 8.14
C ASP A 119 10.44 17.61 7.20
N ARG A 120 9.22 17.99 7.58
CA ARG A 120 8.45 19.00 6.86
C ARG A 120 7.57 19.79 7.83
N TYR A 121 7.51 21.10 7.60
CA TYR A 121 6.54 21.99 8.23
C TYR A 121 5.21 22.01 7.48
N GLY A 122 4.13 22.08 8.23
CA GLY A 122 2.78 22.31 7.75
C GLY A 122 2.12 23.45 8.52
N VAL A 123 1.19 24.13 7.88
CA VAL A 123 0.37 25.18 8.48
C VAL A 123 -1.10 24.91 8.16
N LYS A 124 -2.01 25.38 9.02
CA LYS A 124 -3.44 25.34 8.75
C LYS A 124 -3.87 26.70 8.20
N ILE A 125 -4.52 26.71 7.04
CA ILE A 125 -5.00 27.93 6.41
C ILE A 125 -6.51 28.00 6.59
N ASN A 126 -7.00 29.10 7.17
CA ASN A 126 -8.42 29.37 7.24
C ASN A 126 -8.96 29.68 5.84
N ARG A 127 -9.90 28.86 5.37
CA ARG A 127 -10.44 28.98 4.00
C ARG A 127 -11.22 30.28 3.75
N LYS A 128 -11.83 30.88 4.78
CA LYS A 128 -12.61 32.12 4.65
C LYS A 128 -11.70 33.33 4.55
N THR A 129 -10.73 33.44 5.46
CA THR A 129 -9.85 34.61 5.55
C THR A 129 -8.61 34.49 4.66
N ARG A 130 -8.26 33.28 4.21
CA ARG A 130 -7.02 32.95 3.47
C ARG A 130 -5.74 33.23 4.27
N VAL A 131 -5.84 33.34 5.60
CA VAL A 131 -4.73 33.56 6.51
C VAL A 131 -4.41 32.25 7.25
N ALA A 132 -3.15 32.07 7.65
CA ALA A 132 -2.75 30.98 8.53
C ALA A 132 -3.47 31.12 9.89
N GLU A 133 -3.95 30.02 10.45
CA GLU A 133 -4.51 30.03 11.81
C GLU A 133 -3.39 30.19 12.83
N ASP A 134 -3.66 30.93 13.91
CA ASP A 134 -2.71 31.09 15.01
C ASP A 134 -2.38 29.73 15.63
N ASN A 135 -1.11 29.54 16.01
CA ASN A 135 -0.58 28.28 16.57
C ASN A 135 -0.84 27.05 15.69
N SER A 136 -0.94 27.22 14.36
CA SER A 136 -1.18 26.13 13.44
C SER A 136 0.05 25.60 12.73
N LEU A 137 1.23 26.18 12.98
CA LEU A 137 2.50 25.64 12.51
C LEU A 137 2.72 24.31 13.25
N PHE A 138 2.93 23.25 12.48
CA PHE A 138 3.37 21.98 13.02
C PHE A 138 4.44 21.38 12.11
N ASN A 139 5.30 20.53 12.64
CA ASN A 139 6.27 19.80 11.85
C ASN A 139 6.19 18.29 12.09
N TYR A 140 6.62 17.53 11.09
CA TYR A 140 6.62 16.08 11.17
C TYR A 140 7.78 15.45 10.42
N GLU A 141 8.30 14.38 10.99
CA GLU A 141 9.28 13.53 10.34
C GLU A 141 8.60 12.55 9.37
N PHE A 142 9.34 12.07 8.40
CA PHE A 142 8.93 10.99 7.52
C PHE A 142 10.13 10.22 7.02
N VAL A 143 9.90 8.93 6.75
CA VAL A 143 10.80 8.11 5.96
C VAL A 143 10.56 8.42 4.49
N LYS A 144 11.61 8.77 3.75
CA LYS A 144 11.58 9.05 2.31
C LYS A 144 11.05 7.84 1.54
N SER A 145 10.48 8.09 0.36
CA SER A 145 9.97 7.04 -0.53
C SER A 145 11.09 6.11 -1.01
N LYS A 146 10.70 5.00 -1.67
CA LYS A 146 11.55 3.92 -2.22
C LYS A 146 12.22 3.02 -1.18
N ASN A 147 12.16 3.38 0.10
CA ASN A 147 12.57 2.50 1.18
C ASN A 147 11.66 1.27 1.27
N ILE A 148 12.27 0.13 1.59
CA ILE A 148 11.59 -1.17 1.70
C ILE A 148 11.63 -1.60 3.15
N PHE A 149 10.50 -2.03 3.69
CA PHE A 149 10.39 -2.64 5.01
C PHE A 149 10.09 -4.12 4.87
N VAL A 150 10.66 -4.97 5.72
CA VAL A 150 10.48 -6.41 5.72
C VAL A 150 9.84 -6.84 7.04
N GLY A 151 8.91 -7.76 6.96
CA GLY A 151 8.32 -8.40 8.13
C GLY A 151 7.75 -9.75 7.78
N ASN A 152 7.09 -10.35 8.77
CA ASN A 152 6.39 -11.61 8.60
C ASN A 152 5.14 -11.63 9.47
N PHE A 153 4.18 -12.47 9.10
CA PHE A 153 3.10 -12.87 9.98
C PHE A 153 2.97 -14.39 10.01
N GLU A 154 2.53 -14.91 11.15
CA GLU A 154 2.33 -16.34 11.39
C GLU A 154 0.84 -16.63 11.56
N LEU A 155 0.33 -17.59 10.80
CA LEU A 155 -0.97 -18.19 10.99
C LEU A 155 -0.85 -19.32 12.02
N SER A 156 -1.49 -19.18 13.17
CA SER A 156 -1.42 -20.18 14.25
C SER A 156 -2.13 -21.48 13.88
N ASN A 157 -1.85 -22.60 14.56
CA ASN A 157 -2.55 -23.87 14.31
C ASN A 157 -4.06 -23.77 14.55
N LYS A 158 -4.50 -22.89 15.47
CA LYS A 158 -5.93 -22.62 15.71
C LYS A 158 -6.61 -21.88 14.55
N PHE A 159 -5.85 -21.43 13.56
CA PHE A 159 -6.35 -20.92 12.29
C PHE A 159 -7.07 -22.03 11.51
N PHE A 160 -6.50 -23.22 11.50
CA PHE A 160 -7.04 -24.41 10.88
C PHE A 160 -7.96 -25.12 11.88
N GLU A 161 -9.23 -24.73 11.91
CA GLU A 161 -10.23 -25.43 12.72
C GLU A 161 -10.37 -26.87 12.22
N LYS A 162 -10.40 -27.86 13.12
CA LYS A 162 -10.41 -29.30 12.75
C LYS A 162 -11.66 -29.73 11.95
N GLU A 163 -12.70 -28.91 11.94
CA GLU A 163 -14.03 -29.22 11.39
C GLU A 163 -14.38 -28.37 10.16
N GLU A 164 -13.47 -27.50 9.70
CA GLU A 164 -13.73 -26.63 8.55
C GLU A 164 -13.40 -27.37 7.24
N ASN A 165 -14.33 -27.34 6.27
CA ASN A 165 -14.12 -27.92 4.94
C ASN A 165 -12.86 -27.30 4.29
N GLU A 166 -11.99 -28.12 3.71
CA GLU A 166 -10.74 -27.72 3.05
C GLU A 166 -10.96 -26.64 1.97
N GLU A 167 -12.04 -26.75 1.18
CA GLU A 167 -12.38 -25.77 0.14
C GLU A 167 -12.72 -24.39 0.74
N ASN A 168 -13.44 -24.36 1.86
CA ASN A 168 -13.80 -23.11 2.54
C ASN A 168 -12.59 -22.47 3.20
N LEU A 169 -11.70 -23.28 3.75
CA LEU A 169 -10.43 -22.84 4.31
C LEU A 169 -9.54 -22.17 3.24
N GLU A 170 -9.43 -22.80 2.06
CA GLU A 170 -8.69 -22.26 0.92
C GLU A 170 -9.24 -20.90 0.49
N LYS A 171 -10.56 -20.78 0.28
CA LYS A 171 -11.19 -19.50 -0.12
C LYS A 171 -10.97 -18.41 0.93
N LYS A 172 -11.03 -18.74 2.23
CA LYS A 172 -10.75 -17.80 3.33
C LYS A 172 -9.30 -17.34 3.33
N LEU A 173 -8.37 -18.24 3.06
CA LEU A 173 -6.96 -17.90 2.97
C LEU A 173 -6.65 -17.03 1.77
N LYS A 174 -7.17 -17.38 0.57
CA LYS A 174 -7.08 -16.55 -0.64
C LYS A 174 -7.60 -15.15 -0.38
N PHE A 175 -8.74 -15.03 0.31
CA PHE A 175 -9.31 -13.75 0.69
C PHE A 175 -8.40 -12.95 1.62
N LEU A 176 -7.84 -13.57 2.68
CA LEU A 176 -6.93 -12.91 3.60
C LEU A 176 -5.67 -12.39 2.91
N LEU A 177 -5.04 -13.22 2.07
CA LEU A 177 -3.82 -12.86 1.36
C LEU A 177 -4.07 -11.78 0.32
N SER A 178 -5.18 -11.90 -0.42
CA SER A 178 -5.61 -10.86 -1.37
C SER A 178 -5.88 -9.55 -0.63
N SER A 179 -6.58 -9.59 0.50
CA SER A 179 -6.82 -8.41 1.34
C SER A 179 -5.52 -7.78 1.82
N PHE A 180 -4.51 -8.59 2.13
CA PHE A 180 -3.20 -8.11 2.57
C PHE A 180 -2.44 -7.39 1.44
N LEU A 181 -2.45 -7.95 0.22
CA LEU A 181 -1.83 -7.34 -0.96
C LEU A 181 -2.48 -6.01 -1.37
N HIS A 182 -3.78 -5.84 -1.08
CA HIS A 182 -4.51 -4.60 -1.36
C HIS A 182 -4.34 -3.51 -0.30
N ILE A 183 -3.45 -3.70 0.68
CA ILE A 183 -3.04 -2.60 1.56
C ILE A 183 -2.23 -1.60 0.73
N ASP A 184 -2.81 -0.42 0.53
CA ASP A 184 -2.28 0.64 -0.32
C ASP A 184 -1.68 1.81 0.48
N LYS A 185 -2.00 1.91 1.77
CA LYS A 185 -1.53 2.98 2.67
C LYS A 185 -1.14 2.48 4.05
N VAL A 186 -0.01 2.95 4.58
CA VAL A 186 0.49 2.72 5.95
C VAL A 186 0.87 4.04 6.63
N GLY A 187 0.97 4.04 7.96
CA GLY A 187 1.47 5.22 8.66
C GLY A 187 0.42 6.29 9.00
N GLY A 188 0.92 7.40 9.53
CA GLY A 188 0.17 8.63 9.81
C GLY A 188 0.07 9.57 8.61
N LEU A 189 -0.77 10.60 8.75
CA LEU A 189 -0.95 11.68 7.75
C LEU A 189 -1.34 11.19 6.34
N LYS A 190 -2.02 10.04 6.26
CA LYS A 190 -2.46 9.38 5.01
C LYS A 190 -3.32 10.26 4.10
N SER A 191 -4.15 11.12 4.67
CA SER A 191 -4.99 12.08 3.93
C SER A 191 -4.20 13.23 3.30
N ARG A 192 -2.94 13.40 3.68
CA ARG A 192 -2.01 14.43 3.16
C ARG A 192 -1.04 13.88 2.11
N GLY A 193 -1.33 12.68 1.56
CA GLY A 193 -0.52 12.05 0.50
C GLY A 193 0.66 11.20 1.01
N LEU A 194 0.79 11.02 2.32
CA LEU A 194 1.83 10.17 2.89
C LEU A 194 1.40 8.71 2.94
N GLY A 195 2.41 7.83 2.96
CA GLY A 195 2.24 6.44 3.36
C GLY A 195 1.75 5.49 2.28
N LYS A 196 1.74 5.90 1.00
CA LYS A 196 1.34 5.00 -0.10
C LYS A 196 2.38 3.89 -0.26
N VAL A 197 1.94 2.64 -0.37
CA VAL A 197 2.82 1.47 -0.42
C VAL A 197 2.45 0.48 -1.51
N GLU A 198 3.42 -0.38 -1.83
CA GLU A 198 3.24 -1.61 -2.57
C GLU A 198 3.70 -2.77 -1.68
N ILE A 199 2.85 -3.77 -1.47
CA ILE A 199 3.17 -4.96 -0.67
C ILE A 199 3.43 -6.13 -1.60
N ARG A 200 4.46 -6.93 -1.29
CA ARG A 200 4.76 -8.19 -1.98
C ARG A 200 5.15 -9.26 -0.99
N PHE A 201 4.81 -10.50 -1.28
CA PHE A 201 5.21 -11.63 -0.47
C PHE A 201 6.60 -12.15 -0.88
N THR A 202 7.41 -12.52 0.11
CA THR A 202 8.81 -12.90 -0.08
C THR A 202 9.14 -14.34 0.32
N SER A 203 8.38 -14.94 1.21
CA SER A 203 8.62 -16.33 1.60
C SER A 203 7.40 -16.94 2.26
N VAL A 204 7.28 -18.26 2.15
CA VAL A 204 6.37 -19.07 2.98
C VAL A 204 7.22 -20.16 3.60
N GLY A 205 7.02 -20.42 4.88
CA GLY A 205 7.65 -21.52 5.58
C GLY A 205 6.74 -22.11 6.63
N ILE A 206 6.97 -23.38 6.93
CA ILE A 206 6.40 -24.07 8.08
C ILE A 206 7.50 -24.15 9.14
N ASP A 207 7.17 -23.93 10.40
CA ASP A 207 8.13 -24.17 11.48
C ASP A 207 8.42 -25.68 11.58
N GLU A 208 9.65 -26.09 11.25
CA GLU A 208 10.08 -27.50 11.03
C GLU A 208 10.05 -28.38 12.29
N LYS A 209 9.57 -27.90 13.44
CA LYS A 209 9.72 -28.55 14.75
C LYS A 209 8.62 -29.58 15.15
N ARG A 210 7.70 -30.01 14.28
CA ARG A 210 6.76 -31.12 14.61
C ARG A 210 6.35 -32.02 13.44
N ASP A 211 5.93 -33.22 13.85
CA ASP A 211 5.73 -34.48 13.11
C ASP A 211 5.18 -34.41 11.69
N LEU A 212 5.80 -35.27 10.88
CA LEU A 212 5.56 -35.48 9.47
C LEU A 212 4.22 -36.20 9.15
N ASN A 213 3.30 -36.31 10.11
CA ASN A 213 2.06 -37.09 9.97
C ASN A 213 0.78 -36.23 9.81
N GLU A 214 0.82 -34.90 10.06
CA GLU A 214 -0.28 -33.94 9.74
C GLU A 214 -0.08 -33.25 8.36
N LYS A 215 0.55 -33.96 7.42
CA LYS A 215 1.23 -33.36 6.25
C LYS A 215 0.38 -33.08 5.00
N SER A 216 -0.82 -33.63 4.82
CA SER A 216 -1.47 -33.57 3.49
C SER A 216 -2.00 -32.17 3.15
N SER A 217 -2.98 -31.68 3.90
CA SER A 217 -3.70 -30.44 3.55
C SER A 217 -2.87 -29.16 3.74
N ARG A 218 -1.99 -29.14 4.75
CA ARG A 218 -1.14 -27.97 5.03
C ARG A 218 -0.08 -27.73 3.95
N PHE A 219 0.42 -28.79 3.33
CA PHE A 219 1.42 -28.68 2.26
C PHE A 219 0.79 -28.17 0.97
N GLU A 220 -0.44 -28.58 0.65
CA GLU A 220 -1.22 -28.03 -0.47
C GLU A 220 -1.52 -26.56 -0.26
N THR A 221 -1.97 -26.17 0.93
CA THR A 221 -2.17 -24.76 1.30
C THR A 221 -0.88 -23.95 1.16
N VAL A 222 0.26 -24.44 1.65
CA VAL A 222 1.56 -23.76 1.51
C VAL A 222 1.99 -23.68 0.05
N LYS A 223 1.74 -24.72 -0.75
CA LYS A 223 2.02 -24.75 -2.19
C LYS A 223 1.16 -23.72 -2.93
N GLU A 224 -0.13 -23.60 -2.63
CA GLU A 224 -1.01 -22.59 -3.22
C GLU A 224 -0.63 -21.17 -2.80
N ILE A 225 -0.32 -20.94 -1.52
CA ILE A 225 0.23 -19.64 -1.10
C ILE A 225 1.51 -19.38 -1.89
N SER A 226 2.38 -20.37 -2.07
CA SER A 226 3.60 -20.22 -2.85
C SER A 226 3.31 -19.91 -4.32
N GLU A 227 2.28 -20.50 -4.93
CA GLU A 227 1.84 -20.21 -6.30
C GLU A 227 1.28 -18.80 -6.43
N ILE A 228 0.42 -18.36 -5.51
CA ILE A 228 -0.10 -16.97 -5.45
C ILE A 228 1.07 -15.97 -5.34
N ILE A 229 2.09 -16.31 -4.55
CA ILE A 229 3.30 -15.49 -4.39
C ILE A 229 4.16 -15.51 -5.65
N LEU A 230 4.26 -16.65 -6.34
CA LEU A 230 4.98 -16.77 -7.60
C LEU A 230 4.28 -15.98 -8.71
N GLU A 231 2.96 -16.03 -8.81
CA GLU A 231 2.17 -15.21 -9.73
C GLU A 231 2.35 -13.71 -9.47
N ASP A 232 2.37 -13.29 -8.20
CA ASP A 232 2.67 -11.90 -7.81
C ASP A 232 4.09 -11.48 -8.26
N ARG A 233 5.09 -12.37 -8.15
CA ARG A 233 6.45 -12.12 -8.63
C ARG A 233 6.56 -12.03 -10.15
N LEU A 234 5.79 -12.83 -10.88
CA LEU A 234 5.81 -12.91 -12.34
C LEU A 234 5.10 -11.72 -13.01
N LYS A 235 4.32 -10.91 -12.27
CA LYS A 235 3.75 -9.64 -12.76
C LYS A 235 4.77 -8.50 -12.94
N LYS A 236 6.08 -8.75 -12.85
CA LYS A 236 7.07 -7.82 -13.41
C LYS A 236 6.90 -7.81 -14.93
N PRO A 237 6.81 -6.62 -15.57
CA PRO A 237 6.70 -6.56 -17.02
C PRO A 237 7.93 -7.24 -17.61
N ASN A 238 7.71 -8.28 -18.42
CA ASN A 238 8.72 -8.92 -19.24
C ASN A 238 9.63 -7.83 -19.84
N LEU A 239 10.91 -7.85 -19.48
CA LEU A 239 11.93 -7.10 -20.19
C LEU A 239 11.96 -7.66 -21.62
N LYS A 240 11.17 -7.07 -22.52
CA LYS A 240 11.37 -7.27 -23.96
C LYS A 240 12.75 -6.72 -24.27
N GLU A 241 13.55 -7.51 -24.98
CA GLU A 241 14.84 -7.09 -25.52
C GLU A 241 14.69 -5.70 -26.19
N LEU A 242 15.51 -4.74 -25.76
CA LEU A 242 15.56 -3.40 -26.32
C LEU A 242 16.13 -3.47 -27.74
N GLY A 243 15.26 -3.69 -28.73
CA GLY A 243 15.67 -3.86 -30.13
C GLY A 243 15.23 -2.74 -31.08
N LYS A 244 14.09 -2.08 -30.86
CA LYS A 244 13.56 -1.06 -31.79
C LYS A 244 12.79 0.04 -31.07
N VAL A 245 13.02 1.29 -31.47
CA VAL A 245 12.23 2.44 -31.03
C VAL A 245 10.90 2.41 -31.79
N GLU A 246 9.83 1.99 -31.12
CA GLU A 246 8.48 1.98 -31.68
C GLU A 246 7.68 3.22 -31.24
N LYS A 247 6.73 3.65 -32.09
CA LYS A 247 5.78 4.71 -31.73
C LYS A 247 4.64 4.11 -30.90
N TYR A 248 4.43 4.63 -29.70
CA TYR A 248 3.34 4.24 -28.82
C TYR A 248 2.35 5.39 -28.63
N SER A 249 1.06 5.05 -28.63
CA SER A 249 -0.02 5.93 -28.19
C SER A 249 -0.43 5.54 -26.78
N TYR A 250 -0.65 6.52 -25.90
CA TYR A 250 -1.03 6.27 -24.50
C TYR A 250 -2.15 7.20 -24.06
N THR A 251 -2.97 6.71 -23.14
CA THR A 251 -4.01 7.49 -22.47
C THR A 251 -3.61 7.67 -21.01
N LEU A 252 -3.48 8.93 -20.58
CA LEU A 252 -3.17 9.25 -19.19
C LEU A 252 -4.46 9.34 -18.38
N ASN A 253 -4.70 8.37 -17.52
CA ASN A 253 -5.79 8.39 -16.55
C ASN A 253 -5.27 8.85 -15.20
N PHE A 254 -5.73 10.01 -14.73
CA PHE A 254 -5.39 10.49 -13.39
C PHE A 254 -6.15 9.67 -12.35
N LEU A 255 -5.42 8.96 -11.49
CA LEU A 255 -6.00 8.18 -10.38
C LEU A 255 -6.49 9.07 -9.23
N GLU A 256 -6.04 10.33 -9.20
CA GLU A 256 -6.43 11.35 -8.22
C GLU A 256 -6.64 12.69 -8.94
N PRO A 257 -7.46 13.62 -8.40
CA PRO A 257 -7.64 14.93 -9.01
C PRO A 257 -6.32 15.69 -9.14
N SER A 258 -5.94 16.05 -10.38
CA SER A 258 -4.74 16.83 -10.66
C SER A 258 -5.11 18.29 -10.95
N VAL A 259 -4.43 19.25 -10.33
CA VAL A 259 -4.57 20.68 -10.64
C VAL A 259 -3.53 21.08 -11.69
N LEU A 260 -3.98 21.48 -12.88
CA LEU A 260 -3.12 22.01 -13.93
C LEU A 260 -3.08 23.54 -13.85
N GLN A 261 -2.03 24.07 -13.23
CA GLN A 261 -1.88 25.51 -13.08
C GLN A 261 -1.55 26.17 -14.42
N GLY A 262 -2.41 27.06 -14.89
CA GLY A 262 -2.14 27.90 -16.06
C GLY A 262 -1.66 29.29 -15.68
N LYS A 263 -1.97 30.27 -16.51
CA LYS A 263 -1.40 31.61 -16.40
C LYS A 263 -2.20 32.40 -15.37
N ILE A 264 -1.51 32.99 -14.39
CA ILE A 264 -2.11 33.93 -13.45
C ILE A 264 -1.98 35.32 -14.10
N ARG A 265 -3.11 35.96 -14.42
CA ARG A 265 -3.15 37.36 -14.82
C ARG A 265 -3.99 38.13 -13.81
N LYS A 266 -3.33 38.97 -13.00
CA LYS A 266 -3.98 39.78 -11.95
C LYS A 266 -4.89 38.90 -11.06
N ASN A 267 -6.21 39.05 -11.14
CA ASN A 267 -7.20 38.34 -10.32
C ASN A 267 -7.80 37.11 -11.01
N GLU A 268 -7.37 36.77 -12.23
CA GLU A 268 -7.86 35.61 -12.98
C GLU A 268 -6.79 34.51 -13.05
N VAL A 269 -7.22 33.28 -12.75
CA VAL A 269 -6.40 32.07 -12.90
C VAL A 269 -6.96 31.29 -14.07
N GLU A 270 -6.24 31.31 -15.19
CA GLU A 270 -6.56 30.44 -16.33
C GLU A 270 -5.97 29.06 -16.07
N LEU A 271 -6.75 27.98 -16.26
CA LEU A 271 -6.27 26.60 -16.11
C LEU A 271 -5.77 26.08 -17.46
N ARG A 272 -4.66 25.33 -17.46
CA ARG A 272 -4.20 24.67 -18.70
C ARG A 272 -5.12 23.50 -19.03
N ASN A 273 -5.42 23.35 -20.32
CA ASN A 273 -6.17 22.21 -20.86
C ASN A 273 -5.25 21.16 -21.54
N SER A 274 -3.94 21.37 -21.51
CA SER A 274 -2.93 20.43 -22.00
C SER A 274 -1.84 20.20 -20.96
N LEU A 275 -1.18 19.05 -21.06
CA LEU A 275 -0.01 18.71 -20.25
C LEU A 275 1.22 18.71 -21.14
N GLN A 276 2.27 19.40 -20.70
CA GLN A 276 3.49 19.55 -21.48
C GLN A 276 4.20 18.19 -21.59
N GLY A 277 4.53 17.79 -22.82
CA GLY A 277 5.19 16.50 -23.08
C GLY A 277 6.52 16.31 -22.33
N SER A 278 7.23 17.42 -22.04
CA SER A 278 8.45 17.39 -21.24
C SER A 278 8.22 16.93 -19.80
N SER A 279 7.06 17.21 -19.19
CA SER A 279 6.73 16.77 -17.84
C SER A 279 6.58 15.26 -17.78
N ILE A 280 5.91 14.67 -18.78
CA ILE A 280 5.78 13.22 -18.90
C ILE A 280 7.13 12.60 -19.24
N ARG A 281 7.90 13.24 -20.12
CA ARG A 281 9.24 12.76 -20.49
C ARG A 281 10.13 12.70 -19.27
N GLY A 282 10.13 13.74 -18.44
CA GLY A 282 10.86 13.76 -17.17
C GLY A 282 10.43 12.63 -16.24
N ALA A 283 9.13 12.40 -16.09
CA ALA A 283 8.60 11.32 -15.26
C ALA A 283 9.02 9.91 -15.77
N VAL A 284 8.96 9.69 -17.08
CA VAL A 284 9.36 8.42 -17.71
C VAL A 284 10.88 8.19 -17.57
N ILE A 285 11.69 9.22 -17.79
CA ILE A 285 13.15 9.13 -17.58
C ILE A 285 13.46 8.84 -16.12
N GLN A 286 12.82 9.54 -15.18
CA GLN A 286 13.04 9.32 -13.75
C GLN A 286 12.66 7.88 -13.35
N TYR A 287 11.54 7.37 -13.85
CA TYR A 287 11.14 5.98 -13.63
C TYR A 287 12.18 5.01 -14.20
N GLY A 288 12.73 5.27 -15.39
CA GLY A 288 13.81 4.46 -15.95
C GLY A 288 15.07 4.45 -15.08
N LEU A 289 15.52 5.63 -14.62
CA LEU A 289 16.68 5.73 -13.73
C LEU A 289 16.45 4.96 -12.42
N ASP A 290 15.24 5.06 -11.86
CA ASP A 290 14.84 4.34 -10.65
C ASP A 290 14.84 2.81 -10.81
N ASN A 291 14.88 2.31 -12.04
CA ASN A 291 14.90 0.88 -12.39
C ASN A 291 16.22 0.47 -13.08
N ASN A 292 17.32 1.21 -12.86
CA ASN A 292 18.66 0.93 -13.37
C ASN A 292 18.80 0.90 -14.91
N PHE A 293 17.97 1.66 -15.63
CA PHE A 293 18.19 1.86 -17.07
C PHE A 293 19.30 2.88 -17.33
N LYS A 294 20.06 2.67 -18.42
CA LYS A 294 21.12 3.58 -18.88
C LYS A 294 20.56 4.93 -19.31
N ILE A 295 21.19 6.01 -18.86
CA ILE A 295 20.72 7.36 -19.15
C ILE A 295 20.77 7.67 -20.65
N GLU A 296 21.76 7.14 -21.37
CA GLU A 296 21.92 7.35 -22.81
C GLU A 296 20.72 6.80 -23.62
N ASP A 297 20.11 5.72 -23.14
CA ASP A 297 18.93 5.12 -23.77
C ASP A 297 17.65 5.88 -23.42
N LEU A 298 17.53 6.35 -22.18
CA LEU A 298 16.37 7.13 -21.72
C LEU A 298 16.29 8.50 -22.39
N LEU A 299 17.43 9.13 -22.71
CA LEU A 299 17.46 10.42 -23.40
C LEU A 299 16.90 10.35 -24.83
N LYS A 300 16.88 9.17 -25.46
CA LYS A 300 16.31 8.94 -26.81
C LYS A 300 14.78 9.05 -26.84
N ILE A 301 14.11 8.98 -25.68
CA ILE A 301 12.65 9.07 -25.57
C ILE A 301 12.17 10.47 -25.97
N LYS A 302 11.25 10.55 -26.94
CA LYS A 302 10.58 11.79 -27.36
C LYS A 302 9.09 11.65 -27.10
N ILE A 303 8.50 12.66 -26.45
CA ILE A 303 7.07 12.68 -26.11
C ILE A 303 6.43 13.93 -26.73
N ALA A 304 5.37 13.72 -27.50
CA ALA A 304 4.56 14.78 -28.09
C ALA A 304 3.58 15.39 -27.06
N GLU A 305 2.97 16.52 -27.40
CA GLU A 305 2.00 17.23 -26.55
C GLU A 305 0.79 16.35 -26.19
N VAL A 306 0.36 16.40 -24.92
CA VAL A 306 -0.82 15.66 -24.44
C VAL A 306 -2.04 16.57 -24.41
N LYS A 307 -3.01 16.28 -25.27
CA LYS A 307 -4.27 17.03 -25.40
C LYS A 307 -5.39 16.34 -24.63
N LYS A 308 -6.20 17.13 -23.92
CA LYS A 308 -7.41 16.64 -23.24
C LYS A 308 -8.44 16.22 -24.28
N ILE A 309 -8.86 14.95 -24.25
CA ILE A 309 -10.00 14.46 -25.02
C ILE A 309 -11.27 14.79 -24.23
N VAL A 310 -12.06 15.75 -24.70
CA VAL A 310 -13.37 16.08 -24.13
C VAL A 310 -14.44 15.29 -24.89
N LYS A 311 -15.06 14.28 -24.27
CA LYS A 311 -16.30 13.70 -24.80
C LYS A 311 -17.38 14.79 -24.75
N LYS A 312 -17.87 15.25 -25.90
CA LYS A 312 -19.10 16.03 -25.98
C LYS A 312 -20.24 15.16 -25.46
N MET A 313 -20.78 15.46 -24.29
CA MET A 313 -22.10 14.97 -23.91
C MET A 313 -23.13 15.75 -24.71
N GLU A 314 -23.81 15.10 -25.65
CA GLU A 314 -25.01 15.65 -26.29
C GLU A 314 -26.09 15.82 -25.22
N ARG A 315 -26.31 17.06 -24.77
CA ARG A 315 -27.52 17.41 -24.04
C ARG A 315 -28.69 17.37 -25.03
N LYS A 316 -29.47 16.28 -25.02
CA LYS A 316 -30.84 16.31 -25.52
C LYS A 316 -31.61 17.38 -24.75
N ARG A 317 -31.86 18.52 -25.39
CA ARG A 317 -32.88 19.47 -24.96
C ARG A 317 -34.23 18.85 -25.29
N ASN A 318 -34.90 18.29 -24.29
CA ASN A 318 -36.35 18.18 -24.35
C ASN A 318 -36.89 19.57 -24.03
N LEU A 319 -37.36 20.27 -25.06
CA LEU A 319 -38.28 21.38 -24.90
C LEU A 319 -39.69 20.77 -24.85
N ASN A 320 -40.41 21.09 -23.78
CA ASN A 320 -41.86 20.90 -23.71
C ASN A 320 -42.56 21.77 -24.75
#